data_AF-A0A7Y3GQ66-F1
#
_entry.id   AF-A0A7Y3GQ66-F1
#
_cell.length_a   1.000
_cell.length_b   1.000
_cell.length_c   1.000
_cell.angle_alpha   90.00
_cell.angle_beta   90.00
_cell.angle_gamma   90.00
#
_symmetry.space_group_name_H-M   'P 1'
#
loop_
_entity.id
_entity.type
_entity.pdbx_description
1 polymer ?
#
loop_
_entity_poly.entity_id
_entity_poly.type
_entity_poly.pdbx_seq_one_letter_code
_entity_poly.pdbx_strand_id
1 'polypeptide(L)'
;MKYIVLLLLFWPSSVMFSQQQSTYEKPPVFNQCENTPVEQLKTCFNFTLSKFIYENFEVPQIVEDEQYKGDVSVLFEVTSKGNFEVVYIDTYYTELEDEARRVFKILPEIEPATYNGNPTFVQYSIKIKIPLVKPVEESVIKNQEQDNIEVNNESQEIDNINNQTQPYDGAAFTSQLNIPFTHSYYARFDANLNAVGTNAHTAAKPYVYSDVSKYYNIKEVNESLKKETSSWIGRKLWNENLVAVQGKDYWFSVDPIADLQVGKDTEAEFNS
;
A
#
# COMPACT_ATOMS: atom_id res chain seq x y z
N MET A 1 31.56 0.17 -30.37
CA MET A 1 31.34 -1.20 -29.86
C MET A 1 32.10 -1.53 -28.56
N LYS A 2 33.22 -0.86 -28.22
CA LYS A 2 33.93 -1.10 -26.94
C LYS A 2 33.24 -0.54 -25.67
N TYR A 3 32.36 0.45 -25.79
CA TYR A 3 31.66 1.05 -24.65
C TYR A 3 30.31 0.39 -24.29
N ILE A 4 29.79 -0.50 -25.15
CA ILE A 4 28.53 -1.22 -24.90
C ILE A 4 28.74 -2.37 -23.91
N VAL A 5 29.94 -2.96 -23.88
CA VAL A 5 30.29 -4.06 -22.97
C VAL A 5 30.41 -3.58 -21.51
N LEU A 6 30.77 -2.31 -21.30
CA LEU A 6 30.93 -1.73 -19.96
C LEU A 6 29.59 -1.32 -19.32
N LEU A 7 28.56 -1.04 -20.13
CA LEU A 7 27.19 -0.77 -19.69
C LEU A 7 26.41 -2.05 -19.32
N LEU A 8 26.76 -3.20 -19.92
CA LEU A 8 26.15 -4.51 -19.59
C LEU A 8 26.67 -5.11 -18.27
N LEU A 9 27.85 -4.70 -17.81
CA LEU A 9 28.43 -5.16 -16.53
C LEU A 9 27.84 -4.45 -15.29
N PHE A 10 27.08 -3.36 -15.48
CA PHE A 10 26.46 -2.60 -14.38
C PHE A 10 24.98 -2.94 -14.16
N TRP A 11 24.43 -3.96 -14.84
CA TRP A 11 22.98 -4.23 -14.87
C TRP A 11 22.46 -5.56 -14.26
N PRO A 12 23.16 -6.28 -13.34
CA PRO A 12 22.47 -7.33 -12.59
C PRO A 12 22.52 -7.21 -11.05
N SER A 13 22.51 -6.00 -10.46
CA SER A 13 22.37 -5.85 -8.99
C SER A 13 20.97 -5.45 -8.52
N SER A 14 20.01 -5.20 -9.42
CA SER A 14 18.64 -4.76 -9.08
C SER A 14 17.61 -5.90 -9.03
N VAL A 15 18.03 -7.10 -8.61
CA VAL A 15 17.11 -8.09 -8.01
C VAL A 15 17.54 -8.35 -6.57
N MET A 16 17.55 -7.28 -5.78
CA MET A 16 17.40 -7.41 -4.33
C MET A 16 15.94 -7.79 -4.10
N PHE A 17 15.66 -9.09 -4.01
CA PHE A 17 14.45 -9.55 -3.34
C PHE A 17 14.54 -9.02 -1.91
N SER A 18 13.75 -7.99 -1.61
CA SER A 18 13.50 -7.56 -0.24
C SER A 18 13.12 -8.79 0.57
N GLN A 19 13.68 -8.90 1.78
CA GLN A 19 13.56 -10.06 2.66
C GLN A 19 12.10 -10.54 2.68
N GLN A 20 11.87 -11.74 2.17
CA GLN A 20 10.58 -12.40 2.30
C GLN A 20 10.28 -12.45 3.80
N GLN A 21 9.20 -11.79 4.21
CA GLN A 21 8.78 -11.78 5.60
C GLN A 21 8.44 -13.22 5.98
N SER A 22 9.43 -13.93 6.54
CA SER A 22 9.22 -15.26 7.09
C SER A 22 8.40 -15.07 8.35
N THR A 23 7.09 -15.08 8.20
CA THR A 23 6.21 -15.28 9.33
C THR A 23 6.43 -16.72 9.76
N TYR A 24 7.04 -16.94 10.92
CA TYR A 24 7.19 -18.27 11.54
C TYR A 24 5.84 -18.79 12.07
N GLU A 25 4.78 -18.53 11.32
CA GLU A 25 3.37 -18.77 11.61
C GLU A 25 2.85 -19.81 10.63
N LYS A 26 2.36 -20.93 11.14
CA LYS A 26 1.59 -21.91 10.36
C LYS A 26 0.13 -21.78 10.81
N PRO A 27 -0.83 -21.52 9.90
CA PRO A 27 -2.25 -21.45 10.26
C PRO A 27 -2.78 -22.82 10.71
N PRO A 28 -3.95 -22.87 11.36
CA PRO A 28 -4.61 -24.13 11.68
C PRO A 28 -4.90 -24.95 10.42
N VAL A 29 -4.80 -26.28 10.53
CA VAL A 29 -4.90 -27.18 9.38
C VAL A 29 -6.04 -28.16 9.60
N PHE A 30 -7.05 -28.09 8.73
CA PHE A 30 -8.05 -29.15 8.59
C PHE A 30 -7.40 -30.39 7.97
N ASN A 31 -7.89 -31.59 8.30
CA ASN A 31 -7.38 -32.86 7.75
C ASN A 31 -7.37 -32.89 6.20
N GLN A 32 -8.28 -32.15 5.55
CA GLN A 32 -8.34 -32.03 4.08
C GLN A 32 -7.18 -31.21 3.48
N CYS A 33 -6.55 -30.35 4.28
CA CYS A 33 -5.50 -29.42 3.87
C CYS A 33 -4.08 -29.91 4.24
N GLU A 34 -3.92 -31.10 4.83
CA GLU A 34 -2.61 -31.61 5.31
C GLU A 34 -1.55 -31.69 4.20
N ASN A 35 -1.95 -32.03 2.98
CA ASN A 35 -1.05 -32.20 1.83
C ASN A 35 -0.90 -30.92 0.99
N THR A 36 -1.44 -29.80 1.44
CA THR A 36 -1.40 -28.52 0.72
C THR A 36 -0.08 -27.79 1.04
N PRO A 37 0.56 -27.12 0.05
CA PRO A 37 1.74 -26.29 0.30
C PRO A 37 1.48 -25.24 1.38
N VAL A 38 2.50 -24.92 2.19
CA VAL A 38 2.39 -24.01 3.34
C VAL A 38 1.79 -22.66 2.92
N GLU A 39 2.18 -22.16 1.74
CA GLU A 39 1.72 -20.90 1.16
C GLU A 39 0.20 -20.88 0.89
N GLN A 40 -0.41 -22.05 0.69
CA GLN A 40 -1.83 -22.22 0.35
C GLN A 40 -2.68 -22.68 1.53
N LEU A 41 -2.09 -23.01 2.68
CA LEU A 41 -2.83 -23.50 3.86
C LEU A 41 -3.89 -22.50 4.34
N LYS A 42 -3.57 -21.20 4.32
CA LYS A 42 -4.53 -20.15 4.72
C LYS A 42 -5.77 -20.13 3.81
N THR A 43 -5.56 -20.21 2.50
CA THR A 43 -6.66 -20.29 1.52
C THR A 43 -7.47 -21.56 1.72
N CYS A 44 -6.79 -22.71 1.89
CA CYS A 44 -7.46 -23.99 2.12
C CYS A 44 -8.30 -23.97 3.41
N PHE A 45 -7.78 -23.41 4.51
CA PHE A 45 -8.49 -23.23 5.77
C PHE A 45 -9.75 -22.38 5.59
N ASN A 46 -9.62 -21.19 4.97
CA ASN A 46 -10.73 -20.28 4.74
C ASN A 46 -11.82 -20.93 3.87
N PHE A 47 -11.43 -21.62 2.80
CA PHE A 47 -12.36 -22.30 1.91
C PHE A 47 -13.08 -23.44 2.63
N THR A 48 -12.35 -24.29 3.35
CA THR A 48 -12.91 -25.44 4.06
C THR A 48 -13.89 -24.99 5.14
N LEU A 49 -13.54 -23.97 5.92
CA LEU A 49 -14.42 -23.39 6.93
C LEU A 49 -15.68 -22.79 6.30
N SER A 50 -15.53 -22.00 5.23
CA SER A 50 -16.67 -21.37 4.54
C SER A 50 -17.59 -22.43 3.91
N LYS A 51 -17.02 -23.50 3.36
CA LYS A 51 -17.76 -24.64 2.80
C LYS A 51 -18.52 -25.37 3.88
N PHE A 52 -17.88 -25.66 5.01
CA PHE A 52 -18.53 -26.31 6.14
C PHE A 52 -19.72 -25.49 6.65
N ILE A 53 -19.54 -24.16 6.80
CA ILE A 53 -20.63 -23.26 7.18
C ILE A 53 -21.74 -23.30 6.15
N TYR A 54 -21.44 -23.14 4.85
CA TYR A 54 -22.45 -23.17 3.79
C TYR A 54 -23.27 -24.49 3.77
N GLU A 55 -22.63 -25.62 4.02
CA GLU A 55 -23.27 -26.94 4.01
C GLU A 55 -24.10 -27.23 5.28
N ASN A 56 -23.78 -26.60 6.41
CA ASN A 56 -24.40 -26.91 7.70
C ASN A 56 -25.25 -25.78 8.28
N PHE A 57 -25.19 -24.56 7.75
CA PHE A 57 -25.92 -23.40 8.25
C PHE A 57 -27.35 -23.39 7.71
N GLU A 58 -28.32 -23.45 8.62
CA GLU A 58 -29.76 -23.41 8.32
C GLU A 58 -30.28 -21.98 8.49
N VAL A 59 -30.75 -21.36 7.41
CA VAL A 59 -31.30 -20.00 7.48
C VAL A 59 -32.65 -20.04 8.22
N PRO A 60 -32.83 -19.33 9.34
CA PRO A 60 -34.10 -19.35 10.08
C PRO A 60 -35.24 -18.78 9.24
N GLN A 61 -36.44 -19.39 9.34
CA GLN A 61 -37.60 -19.04 8.53
C GLN A 61 -37.98 -17.55 8.61
N ILE A 62 -37.85 -16.93 9.80
CA ILE A 62 -38.14 -15.50 10.00
C ILE A 62 -37.29 -14.60 9.09
N VAL A 63 -36.04 -14.97 8.84
CA VAL A 63 -35.09 -14.22 8.01
C VAL A 63 -35.44 -14.37 6.53
N GLU A 64 -35.92 -15.55 6.13
CA GLU A 64 -36.41 -15.82 4.78
C GLU A 64 -37.73 -15.08 4.48
N ASP A 65 -38.68 -15.13 5.43
CA ASP A 65 -39.99 -14.50 5.32
C ASP A 65 -39.88 -12.98 5.18
N GLU A 66 -38.94 -12.37 5.91
CA GLU A 66 -38.65 -10.93 5.83
C GLU A 66 -37.69 -10.55 4.67
N GLN A 67 -37.23 -11.54 3.89
CA GLN A 67 -36.31 -11.35 2.77
C GLN A 67 -35.05 -10.56 3.15
N TYR A 68 -34.55 -10.79 4.36
CA TYR A 68 -33.42 -10.05 4.91
C TYR A 68 -32.15 -10.26 4.08
N LYS A 69 -31.40 -9.17 3.91
CA LYS A 69 -30.10 -9.16 3.23
C LYS A 69 -29.08 -8.48 4.13
N GLY A 70 -28.07 -9.23 4.55
CA GLY A 70 -27.04 -8.73 5.45
C GLY A 70 -25.98 -9.77 5.73
N ASP A 71 -25.11 -9.45 6.67
CA ASP A 71 -23.98 -10.29 7.05
C ASP A 71 -24.08 -10.65 8.54
N VAL A 72 -23.83 -11.91 8.87
CA VAL A 72 -23.55 -12.37 10.24
C VAL A 72 -22.04 -12.38 10.41
N SER A 73 -21.50 -11.51 11.26
CA SER A 73 -20.06 -11.45 11.52
C SER A 73 -19.72 -12.26 12.76
N VAL A 74 -18.92 -13.32 12.61
CA VAL A 74 -18.52 -14.19 13.72
C VAL A 74 -17.05 -13.95 14.01
N LEU A 75 -16.75 -13.56 15.25
CA LEU A 75 -15.40 -13.51 15.82
C LEU A 75 -15.19 -14.77 16.66
N PHE A 76 -14.17 -15.55 16.31
CA PHE A 76 -13.88 -16.82 16.96
C PHE A 76 -12.37 -17.03 17.10
N GLU A 77 -12.01 -17.94 17.99
CA GLU A 77 -10.65 -18.37 18.26
C GLU A 77 -10.50 -19.86 17.93
N VAL A 78 -9.39 -20.22 17.31
CA VAL A 78 -8.92 -21.62 17.30
C VAL A 78 -7.90 -21.74 18.43
N THR A 79 -8.25 -22.50 19.45
CA THR A 79 -7.41 -22.69 20.64
C THR A 79 -6.12 -23.44 20.30
N SER A 80 -5.14 -23.43 21.21
CA SER A 80 -3.90 -24.23 21.08
C SER A 80 -4.12 -25.75 21.07
N LYS A 81 -5.36 -26.21 21.31
CA LYS A 81 -5.79 -27.61 21.17
C LYS A 81 -6.47 -27.90 19.83
N GLY A 82 -6.80 -26.88 19.04
CA GLY A 82 -7.52 -27.06 17.77
C GLY A 82 -9.04 -27.00 17.86
N ASN A 83 -9.58 -26.58 19.01
CA ASN A 83 -11.02 -26.38 19.20
C ASN A 83 -11.44 -24.95 18.82
N PHE A 84 -12.64 -24.82 18.25
CA PHE A 84 -13.23 -23.54 17.87
C PHE A 84 -14.04 -22.95 19.03
N GLU A 85 -13.69 -21.74 19.46
CA GLU A 85 -14.40 -21.00 20.49
C GLU A 85 -14.94 -19.68 19.93
N VAL A 86 -16.27 -19.50 19.98
CA VAL A 86 -16.90 -18.26 19.51
C VAL A 86 -16.78 -17.17 20.58
N VAL A 87 -16.12 -16.07 20.24
CA VAL A 87 -15.91 -14.91 21.12
C VAL A 87 -17.11 -13.97 21.07
N TYR A 88 -17.56 -13.62 19.85
CA TYR A 88 -18.65 -12.67 19.64
C TYR A 88 -19.31 -12.91 18.27
N ILE A 89 -20.61 -12.66 18.18
CA ILE A 89 -21.37 -12.70 16.93
C ILE A 89 -22.14 -11.39 16.80
N ASP A 90 -21.99 -10.74 15.64
CA ASP A 90 -22.70 -9.53 15.28
C ASP A 90 -23.75 -9.85 14.21
N THR A 91 -25.03 -9.66 14.55
CA THR A 91 -26.16 -9.93 13.66
C THR A 91 -27.40 -9.18 14.13
N TYR A 92 -28.34 -8.95 13.21
CA TYR A 92 -29.62 -8.30 13.53
C TYR A 92 -30.62 -9.25 14.22
N TYR A 93 -30.58 -10.55 13.91
CA TYR A 93 -31.52 -11.55 14.44
C TYR A 93 -30.83 -12.50 15.42
N THR A 94 -31.47 -12.73 16.56
CA THR A 94 -31.02 -13.67 17.59
C THR A 94 -30.96 -15.11 17.09
N GLU A 95 -31.86 -15.48 16.18
CA GLU A 95 -31.94 -16.81 15.57
C GLU A 95 -30.72 -17.10 14.70
N LEU A 96 -30.16 -16.09 14.04
CA LEU A 96 -28.91 -16.20 13.29
C LEU A 96 -27.71 -16.33 14.21
N GLU A 97 -27.75 -15.69 15.39
CA GLU A 97 -26.71 -15.85 16.40
C GLU A 97 -26.71 -17.29 16.94
N ASP A 98 -27.87 -17.81 17.34
CA ASP A 98 -28.01 -19.16 17.86
C ASP A 98 -27.57 -20.22 16.84
N GLU A 99 -27.95 -20.03 15.58
CA GLU A 99 -27.55 -20.91 14.49
C GLU A 99 -26.04 -20.86 14.23
N ALA A 100 -25.45 -19.66 14.19
CA ALA A 100 -24.00 -19.53 14.08
C ALA A 100 -23.28 -20.23 15.24
N ARG A 101 -23.77 -20.11 16.48
CA ARG A 101 -23.21 -20.84 17.64
C ARG A 101 -23.36 -22.36 17.49
N ARG A 102 -24.46 -22.85 16.93
CA ARG A 102 -24.67 -24.28 16.68
C ARG A 102 -23.67 -24.81 15.65
N VAL A 103 -23.51 -24.12 14.52
CA VAL A 103 -22.59 -24.51 13.45
C VAL A 103 -21.14 -24.55 13.94
N PHE A 104 -20.72 -23.57 14.76
CA PHE A 104 -19.36 -23.57 15.31
C PHE A 104 -19.13 -24.67 16.35
N LYS A 105 -20.17 -25.16 17.05
CA LYS A 105 -20.05 -26.28 18.01
C LYS A 105 -19.89 -27.64 17.34
N ILE A 106 -20.36 -27.81 16.11
CA ILE A 106 -20.26 -29.07 15.36
C ILE A 106 -18.98 -29.17 14.52
N LEU A 107 -18.18 -28.10 14.47
CA LEU A 107 -16.88 -28.11 13.78
C LEU A 107 -15.96 -29.17 14.41
N PRO A 108 -15.24 -29.96 13.59
CA PRO A 108 -14.29 -30.94 14.10
C PRO A 108 -13.09 -30.24 14.74
N GLU A 109 -12.43 -30.94 15.66
CA GLU A 109 -11.11 -30.55 16.16
C GLU A 109 -10.07 -30.67 15.02
N ILE A 110 -9.17 -29.69 14.93
CA ILE A 110 -8.18 -29.58 13.84
C ILE A 110 -6.74 -29.41 14.37
N GLU A 111 -5.73 -29.47 13.50
CA GLU A 111 -4.37 -29.12 13.92
C GLU A 111 -4.31 -27.62 14.29
N PRO A 112 -3.84 -27.25 15.50
CA PRO A 112 -3.79 -25.86 15.93
C PRO A 112 -2.77 -25.05 15.12
N ALA A 113 -2.91 -23.73 15.15
CA ALA A 113 -1.88 -22.84 14.62
C ALA A 113 -0.57 -23.03 15.39
N THR A 114 0.57 -22.82 14.72
CA THR A 114 1.87 -22.83 15.39
C THR A 114 2.64 -21.53 15.13
N TYR A 115 3.33 -21.06 16.16
CA TYR A 115 4.30 -19.96 16.08
C TYR A 115 5.67 -20.47 16.52
N ASN A 116 6.68 -20.34 15.67
CA ASN A 116 8.00 -20.96 15.88
C ASN A 116 7.90 -22.47 16.19
N GLY A 117 6.93 -23.16 15.57
CA GLY A 117 6.67 -24.58 15.79
C GLY A 117 5.93 -24.93 17.09
N ASN A 118 5.60 -23.95 17.94
CA ASN A 118 4.84 -24.18 19.17
C ASN A 118 3.34 -23.91 18.93
N PRO A 119 2.43 -24.81 19.35
CA PRO A 119 0.99 -24.57 19.26
C PRO A 119 0.57 -23.29 19.98
N THR A 120 -0.19 -22.45 19.31
CA THR A 120 -0.73 -21.19 19.84
C THR A 120 -2.19 -21.03 19.45
N PHE A 121 -2.92 -20.21 20.21
CA PHE A 121 -4.25 -19.80 19.79
C PHE A 121 -4.16 -18.71 18.71
N VAL A 122 -5.19 -18.61 17.88
CA VAL A 122 -5.32 -17.58 16.84
C VAL A 122 -6.78 -17.17 16.68
N GLN A 123 -7.01 -15.87 16.52
CA GLN A 123 -8.34 -15.30 16.34
C GLN A 123 -8.63 -15.00 14.87
N TYR A 124 -9.84 -15.32 14.45
CA TYR A 124 -10.34 -15.12 13.09
C TYR A 124 -11.70 -14.42 13.13
N SER A 125 -12.00 -13.72 12.04
CA SER A 125 -13.33 -13.20 11.78
C SER A 125 -13.82 -13.70 10.43
N ILE A 126 -15.05 -14.20 10.40
CA ILE A 126 -15.73 -14.62 9.18
C ILE A 126 -17.06 -13.90 9.05
N LYS A 127 -17.43 -13.56 7.82
CA LYS A 127 -18.73 -12.97 7.48
C LYS A 127 -19.55 -13.99 6.71
N ILE A 128 -20.71 -14.34 7.23
CA ILE A 128 -21.67 -15.24 6.60
C ILE A 128 -22.74 -14.37 5.96
N LYS A 129 -22.82 -14.38 4.64
CA LYS A 129 -23.82 -13.59 3.91
C LYS A 129 -25.20 -14.25 3.98
N ILE A 130 -26.24 -13.46 4.17
CA ILE A 130 -27.63 -13.86 4.03
C ILE A 130 -28.24 -13.08 2.86
N PRO A 131 -28.78 -13.75 1.82
CA PRO A 131 -28.84 -15.21 1.63
C PRO A 131 -27.45 -15.85 1.44
N LEU A 132 -27.33 -17.14 1.77
CA LEU A 132 -26.07 -17.88 1.72
C LEU A 132 -25.47 -17.89 0.30
N VAL A 133 -24.17 -17.62 0.21
CA VAL A 133 -23.41 -17.65 -1.04
C VAL A 133 -22.47 -18.85 -1.00
N LYS A 134 -22.51 -19.68 -2.05
CA LYS A 134 -21.63 -20.83 -2.17
C LYS A 134 -20.16 -20.36 -2.27
N PRO A 135 -19.24 -20.88 -1.43
CA PRO A 135 -17.83 -20.52 -1.52
C PRO A 135 -17.21 -21.07 -2.82
N VAL A 136 -16.35 -20.27 -3.44
CA VAL A 136 -15.62 -20.62 -4.67
C VAL A 136 -14.15 -20.81 -4.31
N GLU A 137 -13.53 -21.89 -4.79
CA GLU A 137 -12.09 -22.12 -4.61
C GLU A 137 -11.29 -21.08 -5.40
N GLU A 138 -10.32 -20.42 -4.76
CA GLU A 138 -9.44 -19.42 -5.41
C GLU A 138 -8.64 -20.02 -6.60
N SER A 139 -8.43 -21.33 -6.63
CA SER A 139 -7.82 -22.06 -7.76
C SER A 139 -8.66 -21.96 -9.05
N VAL A 140 -9.98 -21.79 -8.95
CA VAL A 140 -10.88 -21.67 -10.10
C VAL A 140 -10.85 -20.25 -10.68
N ILE A 141 -10.71 -19.23 -9.82
CA ILE A 141 -10.67 -17.82 -10.24
C ILE A 141 -9.44 -17.54 -11.12
N LYS A 142 -8.29 -18.14 -10.79
CA LYS A 142 -7.07 -18.03 -11.61
C LYS A 142 -7.15 -18.74 -12.97
N ASN A 143 -7.97 -19.78 -13.08
CA ASN A 143 -8.12 -20.54 -14.33
C ASN A 143 -9.17 -19.92 -15.28
N GLN A 144 -10.13 -19.14 -14.76
CA GLN A 144 -11.14 -18.47 -15.58
C GLN A 144 -10.68 -17.12 -16.16
N GLU A 145 -9.58 -16.53 -15.65
CA GLU A 145 -8.95 -15.34 -16.25
C GLU A 145 -8.01 -15.68 -17.42
N GLN A 146 -7.83 -16.98 -17.72
CA GLN A 146 -6.96 -17.45 -18.80
C GLN A 146 -7.77 -17.98 -19.99
N ASP A 147 -8.93 -17.37 -20.27
CA ASP A 147 -9.49 -17.37 -21.63
C ASP A 147 -8.79 -16.27 -22.44
N ASN A 148 -8.24 -16.67 -23.59
CA ASN A 148 -7.43 -15.85 -24.49
C ASN A 148 -8.10 -14.52 -24.86
N ILE A 149 -7.72 -13.43 -24.19
CA ILE A 149 -7.91 -12.08 -24.72
C ILE A 149 -6.74 -11.82 -25.66
N GLU A 150 -6.99 -11.88 -26.97
CA GLU A 150 -6.13 -11.22 -27.96
C GLU A 150 -6.14 -9.71 -27.67
N VAL A 151 -5.10 -9.22 -26.98
CA VAL A 151 -4.89 -7.78 -26.77
C VAL A 151 -4.26 -7.20 -28.04
N ASN A 152 -5.09 -6.99 -29.05
CA ASN A 152 -4.73 -6.29 -30.29
C ASN A 152 -5.25 -4.84 -30.31
N ASN A 153 -5.17 -4.15 -29.16
CA ASN A 153 -5.41 -2.71 -29.09
C ASN A 153 -4.25 -2.09 -28.32
N GLU A 154 -3.35 -1.38 -29.02
CA GLU A 154 -2.47 -0.40 -28.38
C GLU A 154 -3.38 0.61 -27.68
N SER A 155 -3.49 0.50 -26.37
CA SER A 155 -4.31 1.39 -25.56
C SER A 155 -3.75 2.81 -25.67
N GLN A 156 -4.52 3.70 -26.31
CA GLN A 156 -4.22 5.14 -26.45
C GLN A 156 -4.18 5.89 -25.11
N GLU A 157 -4.28 5.19 -24.00
CA GLU A 157 -4.30 5.75 -22.65
C GLU A 157 -3.00 6.49 -22.33
N ILE A 158 -1.84 5.95 -22.74
CA ILE A 158 -0.54 6.60 -22.52
C ILE A 158 -0.42 7.90 -23.33
N ASP A 159 -0.88 7.88 -24.58
CA ASP A 159 -0.88 9.08 -25.44
C ASP A 159 -1.84 10.15 -24.89
N ASN A 160 -3.01 9.73 -24.40
CA ASN A 160 -3.96 10.62 -23.75
C ASN A 160 -3.39 11.25 -22.47
N ILE A 161 -2.64 10.49 -21.67
CA ILE A 161 -1.94 11.01 -20.47
C ILE A 161 -0.85 12.01 -20.88
N ASN A 162 -0.04 11.69 -21.89
CA ASN A 162 1.00 12.59 -22.39
C ASN A 162 0.40 13.91 -22.92
N ASN A 163 -0.75 13.86 -23.59
CA ASN A 163 -1.45 15.05 -24.08
C ASN A 163 -2.05 15.92 -22.96
N GLN A 164 -2.32 15.36 -21.78
CA GLN A 164 -2.91 16.06 -20.64
C GLN A 164 -1.86 16.60 -19.65
N THR A 165 -0.60 16.18 -19.78
CA THR A 165 0.48 16.58 -18.88
C THR A 165 1.31 17.70 -19.51
N GLN A 166 1.83 18.57 -18.65
CA GLN A 166 2.74 19.66 -19.04
C GLN A 166 4.01 19.62 -18.19
N PRO A 167 5.12 20.21 -18.68
CA PRO A 167 6.31 20.39 -17.86
C PRO A 167 5.99 21.16 -16.59
N TYR A 168 6.56 20.72 -15.47
CA TYR A 168 6.31 21.35 -14.18
C TYR A 168 6.81 22.80 -14.15
N ASP A 169 5.93 23.72 -13.79
CA ASP A 169 6.16 25.17 -13.88
C ASP A 169 6.46 25.83 -12.53
N GLY A 170 6.68 25.05 -11.46
CA GLY A 170 6.88 25.59 -10.12
C GLY A 170 5.59 25.94 -9.38
N ALA A 171 4.47 25.30 -9.72
CA ALA A 171 3.18 25.48 -9.04
C ALA A 171 3.24 25.35 -7.50
N ALA A 172 4.24 24.67 -6.93
CA ALA A 172 4.47 24.65 -5.48
C ALA A 172 4.61 26.05 -4.87
N PHE A 173 5.28 26.98 -5.57
CA PHE A 173 5.62 28.31 -5.01
C PHE A 173 4.43 29.24 -4.80
N THR A 174 3.25 28.86 -5.30
CA THR A 174 1.98 29.58 -5.12
C THR A 174 0.92 28.69 -4.46
N SER A 175 1.27 27.46 -4.08
CA SER A 175 0.35 26.48 -3.49
C SER A 175 0.10 26.74 -2.00
N GLN A 176 -0.83 25.97 -1.41
CA GLN A 176 -1.09 25.97 0.03
C GLN A 176 -0.12 25.11 0.83
N LEU A 177 1.02 24.72 0.25
CA LEU A 177 2.02 23.94 0.97
C LEU A 177 2.81 24.80 1.95
N ASN A 178 3.22 24.16 3.04
CA ASN A 178 4.12 24.78 4.02
C ASN A 178 5.53 24.90 3.46
N ILE A 179 6.16 26.04 3.72
CA ILE A 179 7.58 26.28 3.46
C ILE A 179 8.37 25.69 4.64
N PRO A 180 9.29 24.74 4.42
CA PRO A 180 10.11 24.15 5.49
C PRO A 180 10.82 25.23 6.31
N PHE A 181 10.65 25.20 7.64
CA PHE A 181 11.17 26.24 8.50
C PHE A 181 12.69 26.16 8.65
N THR A 182 13.39 27.00 7.87
CA THR A 182 14.84 27.19 7.96
C THR A 182 15.13 28.68 8.05
N HIS A 183 15.89 29.09 9.08
CA HIS A 183 16.17 30.50 9.32
C HIS A 183 16.82 31.20 8.13
N SER A 184 17.77 30.52 7.46
CA SER A 184 18.47 31.06 6.28
C SER A 184 17.55 31.26 5.08
N TYR A 185 16.57 30.40 4.87
CA TYR A 185 15.61 30.54 3.78
C TYR A 185 14.60 31.63 4.07
N TYR A 186 14.07 31.68 5.31
CA TYR A 186 13.06 32.66 5.71
C TYR A 186 13.62 34.09 5.68
N ALA A 187 14.89 34.27 6.03
CA ALA A 187 15.57 35.57 5.96
C ALA A 187 15.53 36.21 4.55
N ARG A 188 15.30 35.42 3.48
CA ARG A 188 15.26 35.93 2.10
C ARG A 188 14.03 36.78 1.80
N PHE A 189 12.93 36.58 2.52
CA PHE A 189 11.65 37.25 2.25
C PHE A 189 11.01 37.86 3.50
N ASP A 190 11.57 37.63 4.70
CA ASP A 190 11.03 38.15 5.96
C ASP A 190 10.89 39.67 5.97
N ALA A 191 11.81 40.41 5.33
CA ALA A 191 11.72 41.86 5.19
C ALA A 191 10.47 42.30 4.40
N ASN A 192 10.10 41.57 3.35
CA ASN A 192 8.90 41.84 2.55
C ASN A 192 7.62 41.57 3.34
N LEU A 193 7.61 40.54 4.18
CA LEU A 193 6.45 40.23 5.03
C LEU A 193 6.27 41.22 6.17
N ASN A 194 7.36 41.74 6.74
CA ASN A 194 7.33 42.72 7.84
C ASN A 194 7.27 44.18 7.36
N ALA A 195 7.10 44.44 6.06
CA ALA A 195 6.97 45.78 5.54
C ALA A 195 5.71 46.47 6.10
N VAL A 196 5.79 47.79 6.35
CA VAL A 196 4.65 48.54 6.89
C VAL A 196 3.49 48.49 5.90
N GLY A 197 2.31 48.09 6.37
CA GLY A 197 1.09 48.01 5.57
C GLY A 197 0.79 46.62 4.98
N THR A 198 1.61 45.60 5.27
CA THR A 198 1.28 44.21 4.96
C THR A 198 0.33 43.63 6.01
N ASN A 199 -0.52 42.69 5.61
CA ASN A 199 -1.40 41.94 6.51
C ASN A 199 -0.86 40.52 6.75
N ALA A 200 0.46 40.35 6.79
CA ALA A 200 1.09 39.06 6.99
C ALA A 200 1.17 38.70 8.49
N HIS A 201 0.69 37.52 8.87
CA HIS A 201 0.83 37.00 10.24
C HIS A 201 2.24 36.43 10.46
N THR A 202 3.22 37.28 10.74
CA THR A 202 4.65 36.89 10.84
C THR A 202 5.01 36.11 12.11
N ALA A 203 4.08 35.98 13.07
CA ALA A 203 4.25 35.19 14.28
C ALA A 203 3.98 33.68 14.10
N ALA A 204 3.20 33.29 13.08
CA ALA A 204 2.83 31.89 12.84
C ALA A 204 3.78 31.26 11.81
N LYS A 205 4.53 30.24 12.23
CA LYS A 205 5.45 29.47 11.38
C LYS A 205 5.11 27.97 11.47
N PRO A 206 5.31 27.19 10.39
CA PRO A 206 5.87 27.56 9.09
C PRO A 206 4.91 28.43 8.26
N TYR A 207 5.47 29.26 7.37
CA TYR A 207 4.70 30.03 6.41
C TYR A 207 4.18 29.15 5.28
N VAL A 208 3.07 29.57 4.67
CA VAL A 208 2.48 28.93 3.49
C VAL A 208 2.93 29.66 2.23
N TYR A 209 3.24 28.92 1.16
CA TYR A 209 3.69 29.50 -0.12
C TYR A 209 2.71 30.56 -0.66
N SER A 210 1.40 30.28 -0.66
CA SER A 210 0.36 31.20 -1.10
C SER A 210 0.26 32.51 -0.31
N ASP A 211 0.73 32.53 0.94
CA ASP A 211 0.74 33.75 1.75
C ASP A 211 2.01 34.58 1.51
N VAL A 212 3.15 33.91 1.33
CA VAL A 212 4.42 34.58 1.00
C VAL A 212 4.39 35.13 -0.43
N SER A 213 3.82 34.39 -1.37
CA SER A 213 3.77 34.77 -2.79
C SER A 213 3.03 36.08 -3.07
N LYS A 214 2.19 36.55 -2.12
CA LYS A 214 1.52 37.86 -2.18
C LYS A 214 2.50 39.03 -2.06
N TYR A 215 3.62 38.84 -1.37
CA TYR A 215 4.58 39.89 -1.03
C TYR A 215 6.00 39.62 -1.58
N TYR A 216 6.31 38.39 -1.94
CA TYR A 216 7.62 37.98 -2.46
C TYR A 216 7.50 36.87 -3.51
N ASN A 217 7.99 37.12 -4.73
CA ASN A 217 7.92 36.18 -5.84
C ASN A 217 9.04 35.13 -5.79
N ILE A 218 8.78 34.02 -5.11
CA ILE A 218 9.75 32.92 -4.96
C ILE A 218 10.09 32.29 -6.32
N LYS A 219 9.14 32.20 -7.24
CA LYS A 219 9.33 31.58 -8.56
C LYS A 219 10.36 32.36 -9.38
N GLU A 220 10.20 33.68 -9.47
CA GLU A 220 11.13 34.55 -10.20
C GLU A 220 12.55 34.54 -9.61
N VAL A 221 12.66 34.58 -8.28
CA VAL A 221 13.96 34.49 -7.62
C VAL A 221 14.63 33.14 -7.91
N ASN A 222 13.90 32.03 -7.81
CA ASN A 222 14.45 30.72 -8.17
C ASN A 222 14.84 30.63 -9.65
N GLU A 223 14.08 31.24 -10.56
CA GLU A 223 14.43 31.31 -11.98
C GLU A 223 15.73 32.08 -12.22
N SER A 224 15.94 33.20 -11.52
CA SER A 224 17.20 33.95 -11.59
C SER A 224 18.42 33.22 -11.01
N LEU A 225 18.20 32.20 -10.18
CA LEU A 225 19.26 31.39 -9.56
C LEU A 225 19.63 30.15 -10.40
N LYS A 226 18.97 29.91 -11.53
CA LYS A 226 19.27 28.77 -12.41
C LYS A 226 20.68 28.89 -12.99
N LYS A 227 21.39 27.76 -13.04
CA LYS A 227 22.74 27.68 -13.60
C LYS A 227 22.70 27.44 -15.11
N GLU A 228 23.63 28.03 -15.84
CA GLU A 228 23.85 27.75 -17.26
C GLU A 228 24.33 26.30 -17.45
N THR A 229 23.48 25.46 -18.02
CA THR A 229 23.83 24.05 -18.26
C THR A 229 23.08 23.46 -19.45
N SER A 230 23.83 22.84 -20.36
CA SER A 230 23.31 22.21 -21.58
C SER A 230 23.16 20.69 -21.45
N SER A 231 23.80 20.07 -20.46
CA SER A 231 23.74 18.62 -20.25
C SER A 231 22.45 18.22 -19.53
N TRP A 232 21.92 17.04 -19.84
CA TRP A 232 20.72 16.52 -19.19
C TRP A 232 20.92 16.36 -17.68
N ILE A 233 22.05 15.78 -17.25
CA ILE A 233 22.41 15.61 -15.84
C ILE A 233 22.54 16.96 -15.14
N GLY A 234 23.19 17.94 -15.78
CA GLY A 234 23.37 19.27 -15.19
C GLY A 234 22.04 19.99 -14.97
N ARG A 235 21.09 19.91 -15.92
CA ARG A 235 19.75 20.47 -15.74
C ARG A 235 19.01 19.81 -14.57
N LYS A 236 19.03 18.48 -14.48
CA LYS A 236 18.38 17.72 -13.40
C LYS A 236 19.02 17.91 -12.02
N LEU A 237 20.32 18.14 -11.95
CA LEU A 237 20.99 18.33 -10.65
C LEU A 237 20.83 19.75 -10.11
N TRP A 238 20.81 20.76 -10.98
CA TRP A 238 20.89 22.17 -10.56
C TRP A 238 19.60 22.97 -10.73
N ASN A 239 18.74 22.62 -11.69
CA ASN A 239 17.67 23.53 -12.15
C ASN A 239 16.27 22.91 -12.16
N GLU A 240 16.16 21.58 -12.22
CA GLU A 240 14.90 20.86 -12.37
C GLU A 240 14.76 19.78 -11.29
N ASN A 241 13.51 19.46 -10.94
CA ASN A 241 13.23 18.28 -10.14
C ASN A 241 13.55 17.01 -10.95
N LEU A 242 14.01 15.95 -10.28
CA LEU A 242 14.40 14.69 -10.89
C LEU A 242 13.20 14.03 -11.59
N VAL A 243 12.08 13.95 -10.88
CA VAL A 243 10.78 13.55 -11.43
C VAL A 243 9.78 14.65 -11.11
N ALA A 244 9.11 15.18 -12.11
CA ALA A 244 8.00 16.10 -11.92
C ALA A 244 6.96 15.93 -13.04
N VAL A 245 5.70 15.88 -12.64
CA VAL A 245 4.54 15.76 -13.53
C VAL A 245 3.50 16.79 -13.08
N GLN A 246 2.97 17.55 -14.04
CA GLN A 246 1.90 18.51 -13.80
C GLN A 246 0.74 18.23 -14.75
N GLY A 247 -0.43 17.97 -14.19
CA GLY A 247 -1.69 17.88 -14.92
C GLY A 247 -2.44 19.21 -14.85
N LYS A 248 -3.75 19.16 -15.15
CA LYS A 248 -4.63 20.33 -15.11
C LYS A 248 -4.85 20.86 -13.68
N ASP A 249 -5.14 19.95 -12.74
CA ASP A 249 -5.57 20.29 -11.37
C ASP A 249 -4.67 19.68 -10.29
N TYR A 250 -3.56 19.05 -10.69
CA TYR A 250 -2.62 18.40 -9.77
C TYR A 250 -1.19 18.50 -10.30
N TRP A 251 -0.24 18.40 -9.38
CA TRP A 251 1.17 18.26 -9.71
C TRP A 251 1.85 17.41 -8.64
N PHE A 252 2.88 16.70 -9.04
CA PHE A 252 3.68 15.84 -8.17
C PHE A 252 5.14 15.94 -8.57
N SER A 253 6.02 16.02 -7.58
CA SER A 253 7.46 16.05 -7.78
C SER A 253 8.18 15.18 -6.75
N VAL A 254 9.24 14.50 -7.19
CA VAL A 254 10.09 13.66 -6.35
C VAL A 254 11.55 13.97 -6.63
N ASP A 255 12.26 14.32 -5.56
CA ASP A 255 13.69 14.59 -5.56
C ASP A 255 14.36 13.72 -4.50
N PRO A 256 14.82 12.50 -4.87
CA PRO A 256 15.52 11.65 -3.94
C PRO A 256 16.85 12.29 -3.56
N ILE A 257 17.09 12.42 -2.25
CA ILE A 257 18.35 12.92 -1.71
C ILE A 257 19.30 11.74 -1.60
N ALA A 258 20.39 11.77 -2.36
CA ALA A 258 21.47 10.80 -2.24
C ALA A 258 22.53 11.32 -1.27
N ASP A 259 22.81 10.58 -0.20
CA ASP A 259 23.98 10.80 0.66
C ASP A 259 25.11 9.88 0.19
N LEU A 260 26.15 10.46 -0.42
CA LEU A 260 27.31 9.73 -0.91
C LEU A 260 28.49 9.94 0.03
N GLN A 261 28.75 8.94 0.86
CA GLN A 261 29.91 8.93 1.74
C GLN A 261 31.02 8.10 1.10
N VAL A 262 32.11 8.76 0.72
CA VAL A 262 33.31 8.09 0.19
C VAL A 262 34.35 8.02 1.30
N GLY A 263 34.55 6.84 1.85
CA GLY A 263 35.62 6.54 2.80
C GLY A 263 36.70 5.69 2.14
N LYS A 264 37.96 5.97 2.47
CA LYS A 264 39.08 5.06 2.21
C LYS A 264 39.67 4.67 3.55
N ASP A 265 39.68 3.39 3.85
CA ASP A 265 40.45 2.85 4.97
C ASP A 265 41.93 2.91 4.59
N THR A 266 42.73 3.64 5.37
CA THR A 266 44.18 3.76 5.16
C THR A 266 44.99 2.75 5.97
N GLU A 267 44.37 2.04 6.91
CA GLU A 267 45.01 1.00 7.74
C GLU A 267 44.76 -0.42 7.20
N ALA A 268 43.77 -0.60 6.34
CA ALA A 268 43.58 -1.86 5.62
C ALA A 268 44.64 -2.04 4.51
N GLU A 269 45.68 -2.84 4.79
CA GLU A 269 46.55 -3.40 3.75
C GLU A 269 45.75 -4.38 2.88
N PHE A 270 45.08 -3.88 1.84
CA PHE A 270 44.62 -4.73 0.74
C PHE A 270 45.83 -5.03 -0.16
N ASN A 271 46.72 -5.89 0.31
CA ASN A 271 47.77 -6.49 -0.51
C ASN A 271 47.13 -7.47 -1.48
N SER A 272 47.01 -7.06 -2.74
CA SER A 272 46.92 -7.92 -3.92
C SER A 272 47.76 -7.34 -5.03
#